data_AF-A0A1E5BX33-F1
#
_entry.id   AF-A0A1E5BX33-F1
#
_cell.length_a   1.000
_cell.length_b   1.000
_cell.length_c   1.000
_cell.angle_alpha   90.00
_cell.angle_beta   90.00
_cell.angle_gamma   90.00
#
_symmetry.space_group_name_H-M   'P 1'
#
loop_
_entity.id
_entity.type
_entity.pdbx_description
1 polymer ?
#
loop_
_entity_poly.entity_id
_entity_poly.type
_entity_poly.pdbx_seq_one_letter_code
_entity_poly.pdbx_strand_id
1 'polypeptide(L)'
;MKRVLGVVTILLVLSGCSYVPTYGVHGKLLSTEQQIVDCQYETALDTLQRFTVVGSSKEKARAFEFMGVVYQEKMDLEAFNHTVDRYLFNSVGRGEDRAVVIQNWNETRRYIREKRVYVLGQAECATNFVTSG
;
A
#
# COMPACT_ATOMS: atom_id res chain seq x y z
N MET A 1 -20.75 18.76 -52.44
CA MET A 1 -20.68 19.80 -51.38
C MET A 1 -22.13 20.09 -51.00
N LYS A 2 -22.64 19.78 -49.81
CA LYS A 2 -22.30 20.28 -48.48
C LYS A 2 -22.72 19.23 -47.44
N ARG A 3 -21.83 18.95 -46.47
CA ARG A 3 -22.10 18.13 -45.29
C ARG A 3 -22.78 19.00 -44.24
N VAL A 4 -23.87 18.54 -43.66
CA VAL A 4 -24.42 19.12 -42.43
C VAL A 4 -24.02 18.18 -41.29
N LEU A 5 -22.91 18.53 -40.64
CA LEU A 5 -22.60 18.18 -39.24
C LEU A 5 -23.74 18.75 -38.38
N GLY A 6 -24.21 18.17 -37.28
CA GLY A 6 -23.68 17.12 -36.44
C GLY A 6 -24.33 17.38 -35.07
N VAL A 7 -25.25 16.52 -34.66
CA VAL A 7 -25.83 16.53 -33.31
C VAL A 7 -25.37 15.24 -32.64
N VAL A 8 -24.35 15.32 -31.80
CA VAL A 8 -24.15 14.35 -30.71
C VAL A 8 -23.62 15.12 -29.52
N THR A 9 -24.55 15.46 -28.64
CA THR A 9 -24.32 15.87 -27.26
C THR A 9 -23.64 14.71 -26.54
N ILE A 10 -22.37 14.85 -26.15
CA ILE A 10 -21.73 13.95 -25.18
C ILE A 10 -21.50 14.74 -23.90
N LEU A 11 -22.52 14.68 -23.05
CA LEU A 11 -22.41 14.86 -21.60
C LEU A 11 -21.61 13.68 -21.02
N LEU A 12 -20.89 13.99 -19.93
CA LEU A 12 -20.34 13.06 -18.93
C LEU A 12 -19.06 12.30 -19.31
N VAL A 13 -17.92 12.80 -18.84
CA VAL A 13 -17.14 12.05 -17.85
C VAL A 13 -16.71 13.03 -16.76
N LEU A 14 -17.41 12.94 -15.64
CA LEU A 14 -16.95 13.40 -14.34
C LEU A 14 -15.55 12.81 -14.13
N SER A 15 -14.51 13.65 -14.17
CA SER A 15 -13.22 13.33 -13.58
C SER A 15 -13.45 13.17 -12.08
N GLY A 16 -13.87 11.97 -11.70
CA GLY A 16 -13.88 11.50 -10.34
C GLY A 16 -12.46 11.55 -9.83
N CYS A 17 -12.05 12.71 -9.30
CA CYS A 17 -11.12 12.73 -8.20
C CYS A 17 -11.81 11.92 -7.11
N SER A 18 -11.49 10.64 -7.00
CA SER A 18 -11.84 9.83 -5.85
C SER A 18 -11.25 10.55 -4.65
N TYR A 19 -12.06 11.41 -4.01
CA TYR A 19 -11.71 12.05 -2.76
C TYR A 19 -11.72 10.92 -1.73
N VAL A 20 -10.58 10.24 -1.61
CA VAL A 20 -10.37 9.31 -0.51
C VAL A 20 -10.43 10.18 0.73
N PRO A 21 -11.37 9.95 1.67
CA PRO A 21 -11.44 10.76 2.87
C PRO A 21 -10.20 10.47 3.71
N THR A 22 -9.17 11.29 3.55
CA THR A 22 -7.94 11.28 4.35
C THR A 22 -8.13 11.92 5.72
N TYR A 23 -9.37 12.20 6.12
CA TYR A 23 -9.70 12.68 7.46
C TYR A 23 -9.04 11.75 8.50
N GLY A 24 -7.98 12.25 9.12
CA GLY A 24 -7.20 11.58 10.16
C GLY A 24 -5.96 10.79 9.73
N VAL A 25 -5.47 10.88 8.48
CA VAL A 25 -4.19 10.24 8.07
C VAL A 25 -3.21 11.27 7.53
N HIS A 26 -2.05 11.40 8.18
CA HIS A 26 -0.99 12.32 7.79
C HIS A 26 -0.48 12.00 6.38
N GLY A 27 -0.30 13.03 5.53
CA GLY A 27 0.13 12.85 4.14
C GLY A 27 1.45 12.07 3.94
N LYS A 28 2.32 12.06 4.96
CA LYS A 28 3.56 11.27 4.95
C LYS A 28 3.31 9.77 5.05
N LEU A 29 2.25 9.33 5.73
CA LEU A 29 1.84 7.93 5.74
C LEU A 29 1.17 7.54 4.42
N LEU A 30 0.49 8.47 3.74
CA LEU A 30 -0.07 8.20 2.42
C LEU A 30 1.03 7.99 1.37
N SER A 31 2.15 8.71 1.47
CA SER A 31 3.27 8.53 0.56
C SER A 31 3.95 7.17 0.70
N THR A 32 3.83 6.47 1.84
CA THR A 32 4.50 5.17 2.01
C THR A 32 3.91 4.10 1.11
N GLU A 33 2.61 4.14 0.79
CA GLU A 33 2.03 3.21 -0.17
C GLU A 33 2.71 3.35 -1.54
N GLN A 34 2.88 4.58 -2.00
CA GLN A 34 3.55 4.84 -3.27
C GLN A 34 5.03 4.46 -3.21
N GLN A 35 5.71 4.70 -2.10
CA GLN A 35 7.10 4.23 -1.90
C GLN A 35 7.23 2.71 -1.98
N ILE A 36 6.26 1.96 -1.42
CA ILE A 36 6.24 0.49 -1.51
C ILE A 36 6.00 0.06 -2.97
N VAL A 37 5.06 0.70 -3.66
CA VAL A 37 4.83 0.50 -5.10
C VAL A 37 6.13 0.73 -5.88
N ASP A 38 6.82 1.83 -5.61
CA ASP A 38 8.06 2.26 -6.26
C ASP A 38 9.32 1.51 -5.77
N CYS A 39 9.15 0.44 -5.00
CA CYS A 39 10.24 -0.40 -4.48
C CYS A 39 11.23 0.32 -3.55
N GLN A 40 10.82 1.44 -2.95
CA GLN A 40 11.61 2.23 -2.00
C GLN A 40 11.38 1.75 -0.56
N TYR A 41 11.63 0.46 -0.31
CA TYR A 41 11.28 -0.19 0.96
C TYR A 41 11.93 0.42 2.19
N GLU A 42 13.21 0.78 2.13
CA GLU A 42 13.91 1.37 3.29
C GLU A 42 13.31 2.73 3.68
N THR A 43 13.00 3.57 2.69
CA THR A 43 12.35 4.86 2.91
C THR A 43 10.95 4.70 3.48
N ALA A 44 10.19 3.71 2.97
CA ALA A 44 8.88 3.38 3.49
C ALA A 44 8.98 2.93 4.95
N LEU A 45 9.88 1.98 5.26
CA LEU A 45 10.05 1.44 6.61
C LEU A 45 10.42 2.51 7.64
N ASP A 46 11.33 3.45 7.34
CA ASP A 46 11.67 4.55 8.27
C ASP A 46 10.43 5.37 8.64
N THR A 47 9.60 5.69 7.65
CA THR A 47 8.37 6.44 7.89
C THR A 47 7.36 5.62 8.69
N LEU A 48 7.11 4.37 8.27
CA LEU A 48 6.13 3.49 8.90
C LEU A 48 6.47 3.22 10.37
N GLN A 49 7.74 2.93 10.67
CA GLN A 49 8.21 2.68 12.03
C GLN A 49 7.88 3.85 12.97
N ARG A 50 8.09 5.09 12.52
CA ARG A 50 7.73 6.30 13.31
C ARG A 50 6.23 6.35 13.59
N PHE A 51 5.39 6.10 12.58
CA PHE A 51 3.93 6.13 12.73
C PHE A 51 3.39 5.02 13.64
N THR A 52 4.09 3.88 13.78
CA THR A 52 3.71 2.87 14.80
C THR A 52 3.77 3.39 16.23
N VAL A 53 4.54 4.45 16.49
CA VAL A 53 4.71 5.06 17.82
C VAL A 53 3.85 6.31 17.98
N VAL A 54 3.97 7.27 17.05
CA VAL A 54 3.37 8.62 17.20
C VAL A 54 2.02 8.80 16.52
N GLY A 55 1.61 7.87 15.65
CA GLY A 55 0.36 7.98 14.91
C GLY A 55 -0.89 7.85 15.79
N SER A 56 -2.01 8.34 15.26
CA SER A 56 -3.35 7.96 15.73
C SER A 56 -3.58 6.45 15.60
N SER A 57 -4.64 5.92 16.22
CA SER A 57 -4.95 4.48 16.12
C SER A 57 -5.08 3.99 14.68
N LYS A 58 -5.71 4.80 13.80
CA LYS A 58 -5.86 4.50 12.38
C LYS A 58 -4.52 4.47 11.65
N GLU A 59 -3.66 5.44 11.94
CA GLU A 59 -2.32 5.53 11.33
C GLU A 59 -1.40 4.42 11.81
N LYS A 60 -1.46 4.05 13.10
CA LYS A 60 -0.70 2.93 13.66
C LYS A 60 -1.09 1.62 12.99
N ALA A 61 -2.40 1.35 12.87
CA ALA A 61 -2.89 0.13 12.21
C ALA A 61 -2.39 0.04 10.76
N ARG A 62 -2.52 1.14 10.00
CA ARG A 62 -2.02 1.20 8.61
C ARG A 62 -0.50 1.07 8.53
N ALA A 63 0.22 1.66 9.48
CA ALA A 63 1.67 1.57 9.53
C ALA A 63 2.15 0.12 9.78
N PHE A 64 1.53 -0.60 10.72
CA PHE A 64 1.82 -2.01 10.98
C PHE A 64 1.52 -2.88 9.76
N GLU A 65 0.36 -2.71 9.14
CA GLU A 65 -0.03 -3.41 7.93
C GLU A 65 0.99 -3.25 6.80
N PHE A 66 1.37 -2.01 6.49
CA PHE A 66 2.35 -1.72 5.45
C PHE A 66 3.76 -2.19 5.79
N MET A 67 4.18 -2.16 7.07
CA MET A 67 5.44 -2.81 7.47
C MET A 67 5.39 -4.31 7.20
N GLY A 68 4.26 -4.95 7.53
CA GLY A 68 4.01 -6.36 7.23
C GLY A 68 4.16 -6.67 5.74
N VAL A 69 3.52 -5.88 4.88
CA VAL A 69 3.64 -6.02 3.42
C VAL A 69 5.09 -5.93 2.97
N VAL A 70 5.84 -4.92 3.43
CA VAL A 70 7.25 -4.75 3.04
C VAL A 70 8.09 -5.94 3.47
N TYR A 71 7.95 -6.41 4.71
CA TYR A 71 8.74 -7.56 5.19
C TYR A 71 8.40 -8.84 4.43
N GLN A 72 7.14 -9.06 4.03
CA GLN A 72 6.77 -10.16 3.15
C GLN A 72 7.40 -10.05 1.76
N GLU A 73 7.39 -8.86 1.14
CA GLU A 73 8.01 -8.65 -0.17
C GLU A 73 9.54 -8.80 -0.12
N LYS A 74 10.16 -8.47 1.01
CA LYS A 74 11.59 -8.72 1.27
C LYS A 74 11.92 -10.16 1.65
N MET A 75 10.91 -11.04 1.78
CA MET A 75 11.05 -12.41 2.30
C MET A 75 11.66 -12.48 3.72
N ASP A 76 11.53 -11.40 4.50
CA ASP A 76 12.00 -11.30 5.88
C ASP A 76 10.90 -11.77 6.85
N LEU A 77 10.80 -13.11 6.98
CA LEU A 77 9.75 -13.74 7.78
C LEU A 77 9.91 -13.48 9.29
N GLU A 78 11.12 -13.25 9.77
CA GLU A 78 11.38 -12.93 11.18
C GLU A 78 10.80 -11.54 11.50
N ALA A 79 11.19 -10.51 10.74
CA ALA A 79 10.67 -9.17 10.94
C ALA A 79 9.16 -9.08 10.69
N PHE A 80 8.64 -9.86 9.74
CA PHE A 80 7.19 -9.99 9.52
C PHE A 80 6.47 -10.51 10.77
N ASN A 81 6.88 -11.67 11.30
CA ASN A 81 6.24 -12.27 12.48
C ASN A 81 6.33 -11.34 13.69
N HIS A 82 7.50 -10.72 13.91
CA HIS A 82 7.67 -9.74 14.98
C HIS A 82 6.76 -8.52 14.80
N THR A 83 6.51 -8.07 13.57
CA THR A 83 5.59 -6.96 13.28
C THR A 83 4.14 -7.34 13.58
N VAL A 84 3.72 -8.56 13.23
CA VAL A 84 2.39 -9.09 13.58
C VAL A 84 2.22 -9.14 15.10
N ASP A 85 3.20 -9.68 15.82
CA ASP A 85 3.13 -9.78 17.27
C ASP A 85 3.06 -8.38 17.92
N ARG A 86 3.88 -7.43 17.45
CA ARG A 86 3.80 -6.02 17.89
C ARG A 86 2.43 -5.39 17.64
N TYR A 87 1.79 -5.68 16.51
CA TYR A 87 0.43 -5.22 16.22
C TYR A 87 -0.58 -5.79 17.23
N LEU A 88 -0.54 -7.10 17.46
CA LEU A 88 -1.45 -7.81 18.37
C LEU A 88 -1.29 -7.40 19.84
N PHE A 89 -0.09 -7.00 20.27
CA PHE A 89 0.14 -6.46 21.61
C PHE A 89 -0.23 -4.99 21.75
N ASN A 90 -0.28 -4.25 20.65
CA ASN A 90 -0.65 -2.83 20.61
C ASN A 90 -2.16 -2.64 20.82
N SER A 91 -2.57 -1.49 21.35
CA SER A 91 -3.99 -1.16 21.52
C SER A 91 -4.81 -1.22 20.23
N VAL A 92 -4.19 -1.06 19.07
CA VAL A 92 -4.88 -1.07 17.77
C VAL A 92 -5.18 -2.46 17.23
N GLY A 93 -4.43 -3.49 17.63
CA GLY A 93 -4.62 -4.88 17.18
C GLY A 93 -4.97 -5.86 18.30
N ARG A 94 -5.07 -5.38 19.54
CA ARG A 94 -5.36 -6.22 20.70
C ARG A 94 -6.72 -6.91 20.57
N GLY A 95 -6.71 -8.23 20.68
CA GLY A 95 -7.91 -9.05 20.61
C GLY A 95 -8.29 -9.49 19.19
N GLU A 96 -7.53 -9.08 18.18
CA GLU A 96 -7.69 -9.63 16.83
C GLU A 96 -7.10 -11.03 16.73
N ASP A 97 -7.63 -11.81 15.79
CA ASP A 97 -7.09 -13.13 15.45
C ASP A 97 -5.86 -12.99 14.55
N ARG A 98 -4.78 -13.69 14.91
CA ARG A 98 -3.51 -13.64 14.18
C ARG A 98 -3.63 -14.09 12.74
N ALA A 99 -4.40 -15.16 12.47
CA ALA A 99 -4.55 -15.68 11.12
C ALA A 99 -5.34 -14.71 10.24
N VAL A 100 -6.38 -14.07 10.79
CA VAL A 100 -7.14 -13.02 10.12
C VAL A 100 -6.27 -11.80 9.80
N VAL A 101 -5.44 -11.34 10.75
CA VAL A 101 -4.49 -10.23 10.52
C VAL A 101 -3.55 -10.56 9.37
N ILE A 102 -2.94 -11.74 9.38
CA ILE A 102 -2.02 -12.19 8.32
C ILE A 102 -2.74 -12.27 6.98
N GLN A 103 -3.97 -12.80 6.94
CA GLN A 103 -4.78 -12.88 5.73
C GLN A 103 -5.06 -11.49 5.16
N ASN A 104 -5.47 -10.53 5.99
CA ASN A 104 -5.72 -9.15 5.56
C ASN A 104 -4.46 -8.50 5.00
N TRP A 105 -3.30 -8.69 5.64
CA TRP A 105 -2.04 -8.13 5.17
C TRP A 105 -1.58 -8.77 3.86
N ASN A 106 -1.86 -10.07 3.65
CA ASN A 106 -1.62 -10.75 2.37
C ASN A 106 -2.47 -10.16 1.24
N GLU A 107 -3.74 -9.84 1.49
CA GLU A 107 -4.60 -9.19 0.49
C GLU A 107 -4.11 -7.77 0.17
N THR A 108 -3.66 -7.02 1.18
CA THR A 108 -3.04 -5.70 0.94
C THR A 108 -1.75 -5.80 0.14
N ARG A 109 -0.91 -6.81 0.41
CA ARG A 109 0.26 -7.10 -0.42
C ARG A 109 -0.14 -7.39 -1.87
N ARG A 110 -1.16 -8.22 -2.07
CA ARG A 110 -1.68 -8.52 -3.41
C ARG A 110 -2.13 -7.25 -4.14
N TYR A 111 -2.93 -6.40 -3.47
CA TYR A 111 -3.37 -5.12 -4.02
C TYR A 111 -2.19 -4.22 -4.43
N ILE A 112 -1.17 -4.12 -3.57
CA ILE A 112 0.04 -3.33 -3.87
C ILE A 112 0.77 -3.87 -5.10
N ARG A 113 0.90 -5.20 -5.23
CA ARG A 113 1.52 -5.82 -6.41
C ARG A 113 0.72 -5.56 -7.69
N GLU A 114 -0.60 -5.65 -7.64
CA GLU A 114 -1.48 -5.32 -8.77
C GLU A 114 -1.32 -3.85 -9.19
N LYS A 115 -1.30 -2.94 -8.21
CA LYS A 115 -1.04 -1.50 -8.45
C LYS A 115 0.35 -1.26 -9.04
N ARG A 116 1.37 -1.98 -8.58
CA ARG A 116 2.74 -1.91 -9.11
C ARG A 116 2.82 -2.34 -10.57
N VAL A 117 2.11 -3.39 -10.96
CA VAL A 117 2.04 -3.81 -12.38
C VAL A 117 1.49 -2.67 -13.24
N TYR A 118 0.45 -1.98 -12.77
CA TYR A 118 -0.13 -0.85 -13.50
C TYR A 118 0.84 0.34 -13.61
N VAL A 119 1.57 0.66 -12.54
CA VAL A 119 2.45 1.85 -12.49
C VAL A 119 3.82 1.60 -13.12
N LEU A 120 4.42 0.43 -12.92
CA LEU A 120 5.80 0.12 -13.29
C LEU A 120 5.93 -1.02 -14.32
N GLY A 121 4.85 -1.70 -14.67
CA GLY A 121 4.90 -2.87 -15.57
C GLY A 121 5.47 -4.14 -14.94
N GLN A 122 5.72 -4.16 -13.63
CA GLN A 122 6.26 -5.33 -12.91
C GLN A 122 5.54 -5.55 -11.58
N ALA A 123 5.40 -6.81 -11.17
CA ALA A 123 4.73 -7.16 -9.92
C ALA A 123 5.68 -7.21 -8.70
N GLU A 124 6.94 -7.56 -8.93
CA GLU A 124 7.96 -7.75 -7.90
C GLU A 124 9.05 -6.69 -8.03
N CYS A 125 9.61 -6.26 -6.90
CA CYS A 125 10.72 -5.31 -6.88
C CYS A 125 12.09 -5.94 -7.13
N ALA A 126 12.21 -7.25 -6.96
CA ALA A 126 13.40 -8.02 -7.27
C ALA A 126 13.24 -8.67 -8.66
N THR A 127 13.69 -7.98 -9.72
CA THR A 127 13.70 -8.52 -11.09
C THR A 127 15.10 -8.62 -11.73
N ASN A 128 16.17 -8.40 -10.96
CA ASN A 128 17.52 -8.71 -11.44
C ASN A 128 17.86 -10.19 -11.19
N PHE A 129 17.15 -11.09 -11.87
CA PHE A 129 17.76 -12.36 -12.22
C PHE A 129 18.83 -12.01 -13.23
N VAL A 130 20.08 -11.98 -12.78
CA VAL A 130 21.29 -11.74 -13.55
C VAL A 130 21.16 -12.28 -14.98
N THR A 131 20.88 -11.40 -15.94
CA THR A 131 21.23 -11.57 -17.35
C THR A 131 22.68 -11.09 -17.50
N SER A 132 23.63 -11.75 -16.83
CA SER A 132 25.03 -11.67 -17.25
C SER A 132 25.20 -12.69 -18.36
N GLY A 133 25.32 -12.18 -19.58
CA GLY A 133 25.57 -12.96 -20.79
C GLY A 133 26.96 -13.57 -20.86
#